data_AF-A0A5C9EU65-F1
#
_entry.id   AF-A0A5C9EU65-F1
#
_cell.length_a   1.000
_cell.length_b   1.000
_cell.length_c   1.000
_cell.angle_alpha   90.00
_cell.angle_beta   90.00
_cell.angle_gamma   90.00
#
_symmetry.space_group_name_H-M   'P 1'
#
loop_
_entity.id
_entity.type
_entity.pdbx_description
1 polymer ?
#
loop_
_entity_poly.entity_id
_entity_poly.type
_entity_poly.pdbx_seq_one_letter_code
_entity_poly.pdbx_strand_id
1 'polypeptide(L)'
;MSIDKWLSDEEWLEKKRNRNQTYKNLSEEEKKELELKSIKNIIGEEEDDLDEKLREDQVKEDYFLEKIVEFKEWLDSRTYLKGDKSKIEMWVSNLHRILHIHHRKANKIEEKSKEDLIHKFRRIPPDFLDDKTRIAINKKLRGQQRTNSDNYYLRKLKKVIEEKLKEFKYYKILEDILDH
;
A
#
# COMPACT_ATOMS: atom_id res chain seq x y z
N MET A 1 -10.51 25.46 21.85
CA MET A 1 -11.13 24.27 21.21
C MET A 1 -10.36 23.04 21.67
N SER A 2 -11.03 21.99 22.16
CA SER A 2 -10.36 20.78 22.67
C SER A 2 -9.90 19.86 21.54
N ILE A 3 -8.79 19.16 21.77
CA ILE A 3 -8.17 18.16 20.86
C ILE A 3 -9.12 16.98 20.56
N ASP A 4 -10.10 16.73 21.45
CA ASP A 4 -11.16 15.74 21.25
C ASP A 4 -12.01 16.03 20.02
N LYS A 5 -12.17 17.31 19.66
CA LYS A 5 -13.00 17.73 18.53
C LYS A 5 -12.37 17.42 17.16
N TRP A 6 -11.09 17.04 17.13
CA TRP A 6 -10.36 16.62 15.92
C TRP A 6 -10.22 15.10 15.80
N LEU A 7 -10.54 14.34 16.86
CA LEU A 7 -10.44 12.88 16.89
C LEU A 7 -11.77 12.18 16.57
N SER A 8 -12.90 12.88 16.65
CA SER A 8 -14.19 12.39 16.16
C SER A 8 -14.43 12.94 14.75
N ASP A 9 -14.13 12.15 13.72
CA ASP A 9 -14.63 12.41 12.36
C ASP A 9 -16.17 12.34 12.42
N GLU A 10 -16.81 13.48 12.65
CA GLU A 10 -18.27 13.66 12.62
C GLU A 10 -18.82 13.09 11.30
N GLU A 11 -18.10 13.30 10.20
CA GLU A 11 -18.40 12.71 8.87
C GLU A 11 -18.39 11.16 8.84
N TRP A 12 -17.54 10.50 9.62
CA TRP A 12 -17.47 9.03 9.66
C TRP A 12 -18.63 8.44 10.45
N LEU A 13 -18.97 9.06 11.58
CA LEU A 13 -20.14 8.69 12.38
C LEU A 13 -21.44 8.93 11.60
N GLU A 14 -21.53 10.04 10.86
CA GLU A 14 -22.65 10.35 9.95
C GLU A 14 -22.76 9.33 8.81
N LYS A 15 -21.65 9.00 8.14
CA LYS A 15 -21.62 7.98 7.07
C LYS A 15 -22.01 6.59 7.56
N LYS A 16 -21.58 6.19 8.76
CA LYS A 16 -21.91 4.90 9.36
C LYS A 16 -23.39 4.84 9.76
N ARG A 17 -23.95 5.93 10.29
CA ARG A 17 -25.39 6.05 10.57
C ARG A 17 -26.22 6.00 9.29
N ASN A 18 -25.81 6.72 8.24
CA ASN A 18 -26.49 6.74 6.95
C ASN A 18 -26.47 5.37 6.26
N ARG A 19 -25.34 4.64 6.30
CA ARG A 19 -25.26 3.25 5.80
C ARG A 19 -26.19 2.30 6.55
N ASN A 20 -26.26 2.40 7.87
CA ASN A 20 -27.13 1.55 8.67
C ASN A 20 -28.61 1.89 8.48
N GLN A 21 -28.95 3.16 8.26
CA GLN A 21 -30.33 3.57 7.96
C GLN A 21 -30.75 3.15 6.56
N THR A 22 -29.88 3.31 5.55
CA THR A 22 -30.16 2.80 4.20
C THR A 22 -30.36 1.28 4.20
N TYR A 23 -29.53 0.52 4.92
CA TYR A 23 -29.70 -0.93 5.01
C TYR A 23 -30.98 -1.37 5.73
N LYS A 24 -31.42 -0.60 6.74
CA LYS A 24 -32.70 -0.84 7.44
C LYS A 24 -33.92 -0.52 6.57
N ASN A 25 -33.80 0.43 5.65
CA ASN A 25 -34.88 0.88 4.76
C ASN A 25 -35.03 0.04 3.48
N LEU A 26 -34.11 -0.91 3.21
CA LEU A 26 -34.22 -1.81 2.07
C LEU A 26 -35.31 -2.86 2.28
N SER A 27 -36.04 -3.19 1.21
CA SER A 27 -37.04 -4.25 1.20
C SER A 27 -36.39 -5.63 1.39
N GLU A 28 -37.18 -6.65 1.77
CA GLU A 28 -36.63 -8.01 1.89
C GLU A 28 -36.14 -8.59 0.55
N GLU A 29 -36.67 -8.12 -0.57
CA GLU A 29 -36.25 -8.51 -1.92
C GLU A 29 -34.88 -7.89 -2.27
N GLU A 30 -34.66 -6.61 -1.92
CA GLU A 30 -33.39 -5.92 -2.13
C GLU A 30 -32.27 -6.48 -1.22
N LYS A 31 -32.63 -6.93 -0.01
CA LYS A 31 -31.69 -7.62 0.89
C LYS A 31 -31.26 -8.97 0.33
N LYS A 32 -32.20 -9.76 -0.21
CA LYS A 32 -31.90 -11.04 -0.87
C LYS A 32 -31.05 -10.86 -2.12
N GLU A 33 -31.25 -9.80 -2.90
CA GLU A 33 -30.37 -9.48 -4.03
C GLU A 33 -28.95 -9.11 -3.61
N LEU A 34 -28.78 -8.38 -2.50
CA LEU A 34 -27.46 -8.06 -1.95
C LEU A 34 -26.76 -9.29 -1.40
N GLU A 35 -27.49 -10.19 -0.75
CA GLU A 35 -26.96 -11.49 -0.30
C GLU A 35 -26.56 -12.36 -1.49
N LEU A 36 -27.41 -12.47 -2.53
CA LEU A 36 -27.09 -13.18 -3.77
C LEU A 36 -25.89 -12.57 -4.51
N LYS A 37 -25.74 -11.24 -4.52
CA LYS A 37 -24.54 -10.55 -5.04
C LYS A 37 -23.31 -10.82 -4.18
N SER A 38 -23.46 -10.91 -2.86
CA SER A 38 -22.35 -11.29 -1.95
C SER A 38 -21.92 -12.74 -2.16
N ILE A 39 -22.87 -13.65 -2.36
CA ILE A 39 -22.64 -15.06 -2.63
C ILE A 39 -22.03 -15.24 -4.03
N LYS A 40 -22.46 -14.49 -5.04
CA LYS A 40 -21.80 -14.45 -6.36
C LYS A 40 -20.38 -13.89 -6.31
N ASN A 41 -20.09 -12.94 -5.41
CA ASN A 41 -18.73 -12.46 -5.19
C ASN A 41 -17.85 -13.50 -4.46
N ILE A 42 -18.44 -14.38 -3.64
CA ILE A 42 -17.74 -15.49 -2.96
C ILE A 42 -17.55 -16.68 -3.92
N ILE A 43 -18.51 -16.96 -4.80
CA ILE A 43 -18.46 -18.09 -5.75
C ILE A 43 -17.70 -17.72 -7.05
N GLY A 44 -17.47 -16.43 -7.31
CA GLY A 44 -16.62 -15.95 -8.40
C GLY A 44 -15.11 -16.19 -8.19
N GLU A 45 -14.72 -16.88 -7.11
CA GLU A 45 -13.35 -17.19 -6.70
C GLU A 45 -12.74 -18.41 -7.43
N GLU A 46 -13.17 -18.75 -8.65
CA GLU A 46 -12.35 -19.63 -9.52
C GLU A 46 -11.03 -18.95 -9.95
N GLU A 47 -10.87 -17.63 -9.71
CA GLU A 47 -9.59 -16.93 -9.85
C GLU A 47 -8.62 -17.14 -8.68
N ASP A 48 -9.11 -17.49 -7.47
CA ASP A 48 -8.31 -17.53 -6.23
C ASP A 48 -7.54 -18.86 -6.04
N ASP A 49 -8.06 -19.99 -6.52
CA ASP A 49 -7.37 -21.30 -6.43
C ASP A 49 -6.06 -21.36 -7.24
N LEU A 50 -5.95 -20.53 -8.29
CA LEU A 50 -4.72 -20.35 -9.07
C LEU A 50 -3.77 -19.33 -8.40
N ASP A 51 -4.34 -18.30 -7.76
CA ASP A 51 -3.60 -17.26 -7.03
C ASP A 51 -2.98 -17.81 -5.73
N GLU A 52 -3.56 -18.84 -5.11
CA GLU A 52 -3.02 -19.52 -3.94
C GLU A 52 -1.85 -20.45 -4.30
N LYS A 53 -1.95 -21.21 -5.41
CA LYS A 53 -0.82 -21.99 -5.96
C LYS A 53 0.35 -21.11 -6.42
N LEU A 54 0.06 -19.95 -7.03
CA LEU A 54 1.10 -18.97 -7.40
C LEU A 54 1.70 -18.23 -6.19
N ARG A 55 1.08 -18.28 -5.01
CA ARG A 55 1.64 -17.71 -3.76
C ARG A 55 2.66 -18.63 -3.10
N GLU A 56 2.51 -19.95 -3.21
CA GLU A 56 3.43 -20.92 -2.61
C GLU A 56 4.70 -21.14 -3.46
N ASP A 57 4.60 -21.12 -4.80
CA ASP A 57 5.74 -21.43 -5.69
C ASP A 57 6.61 -20.23 -6.12
N GLN A 58 6.25 -18.98 -5.81
CA GLN A 58 6.94 -17.79 -6.36
C GLN A 58 7.66 -16.94 -5.31
N VAL A 59 8.81 -17.43 -4.86
CA VAL A 59 9.78 -16.64 -4.08
C VAL A 59 10.84 -15.97 -4.96
N LYS A 60 10.87 -16.18 -6.28
CA LYS A 60 12.00 -15.68 -7.09
C LYS A 60 11.55 -14.95 -8.35
N GLU A 61 12.15 -13.78 -8.58
CA GLU A 61 12.18 -13.10 -9.90
C GLU A 61 12.53 -14.08 -11.04
N ASP A 62 13.26 -15.15 -10.69
CA ASP A 62 13.60 -16.28 -11.56
C ASP A 62 12.37 -16.94 -12.22
N TYR A 63 11.20 -17.04 -11.58
CA TYR A 63 10.04 -17.74 -12.16
C TYR A 63 9.47 -17.02 -13.39
N PHE A 64 9.39 -15.69 -13.36
CA PHE A 64 8.91 -14.93 -14.52
C PHE A 64 9.89 -15.03 -15.69
N LEU A 65 11.20 -14.94 -15.40
CA LEU A 65 12.25 -15.11 -16.40
C LEU A 65 12.25 -16.52 -16.98
N GLU A 66 12.07 -17.53 -16.15
CA GLU A 66 11.93 -18.93 -16.56
C GLU A 66 10.74 -19.10 -17.52
N LYS A 67 9.58 -18.52 -17.21
CA LYS A 67 8.42 -18.55 -18.12
C LYS A 67 8.63 -17.78 -19.43
N ILE A 68 9.43 -16.71 -19.43
CA ILE A 68 9.84 -16.03 -20.66
C ILE A 68 10.75 -16.94 -21.50
N VAL A 69 11.71 -17.62 -20.87
CA VAL A 69 12.61 -18.55 -21.55
C VAL A 69 11.83 -19.73 -22.13
N GLU A 70 10.92 -20.34 -21.37
CA GLU A 70 10.03 -21.40 -21.85
C GLU A 70 9.19 -20.94 -23.06
N PHE A 71 8.62 -19.73 -23.00
CA PHE A 71 7.85 -19.19 -24.11
C PHE A 71 8.71 -18.95 -25.35
N LYS A 72 9.94 -18.44 -25.17
CA LYS A 72 10.90 -18.24 -26.25
C LYS A 72 11.30 -19.57 -26.89
N GLU A 73 11.68 -20.57 -26.09
CA GLU A 73 12.04 -21.90 -26.59
C GLU A 73 10.86 -22.56 -27.32
N TRP A 74 9.65 -22.40 -26.79
CA TRP A 74 8.44 -22.85 -27.46
C TRP A 74 8.24 -22.16 -28.81
N LEU A 75 8.42 -20.83 -28.91
CA LEU A 75 8.35 -20.10 -30.17
C LEU A 75 9.41 -20.56 -31.17
N ASP A 76 10.66 -20.70 -30.72
CA ASP A 76 11.80 -21.11 -31.55
C ASP A 76 11.63 -22.53 -32.13
N SER A 77 10.87 -23.39 -31.43
CA SER A 77 10.53 -24.75 -31.90
C SER A 77 9.46 -24.79 -33.01
N ARG A 78 8.81 -23.66 -33.33
CA ARG A 78 7.66 -23.63 -34.25
C ARG A 78 8.06 -23.11 -35.63
N THR A 79 7.64 -23.84 -36.66
CA THR A 79 7.83 -23.46 -38.07
C THR A 79 6.70 -22.60 -38.64
N TYR A 80 5.50 -22.61 -38.04
CA TYR A 80 4.35 -21.85 -38.53
C TYR A 80 3.48 -21.25 -37.41
N LEU A 81 3.80 -20.02 -37.01
CA LEU A 81 3.13 -19.34 -35.90
C LEU A 81 1.68 -18.92 -36.18
N LYS A 82 1.28 -18.79 -37.45
CA LYS A 82 -0.06 -18.29 -37.82
C LYS A 82 -1.18 -19.27 -37.46
N GLY A 83 -0.88 -20.58 -37.36
CA GLY A 83 -1.81 -21.60 -36.88
C GLY A 83 -1.92 -21.70 -35.36
N ASP A 84 -0.90 -21.22 -34.64
CA ASP A 84 -0.80 -21.30 -33.18
C ASP A 84 -1.23 -20.00 -32.47
N LYS A 85 -1.94 -19.09 -33.16
CA LYS A 85 -2.39 -17.79 -32.60
C LYS A 85 -3.03 -17.90 -31.22
N SER A 86 -3.95 -18.84 -31.04
CA SER A 86 -4.63 -19.05 -29.75
C SER A 86 -3.67 -19.45 -28.63
N LYS A 87 -2.63 -20.23 -28.93
CA LYS A 87 -1.60 -20.60 -27.94
C LYS A 87 -0.67 -19.43 -27.64
N ILE A 88 -0.35 -18.62 -28.64
CA ILE A 88 0.43 -17.39 -28.45
C ILE A 88 -0.34 -16.43 -27.53
N GLU A 89 -1.64 -16.23 -27.78
CA GLU A 89 -2.52 -15.43 -26.93
C GLU A 89 -2.53 -15.95 -25.50
N MET A 90 -2.66 -17.26 -25.30
CA MET A 90 -2.62 -17.89 -23.98
C MET A 90 -1.28 -17.64 -23.25
N TRP A 91 -0.15 -17.80 -23.93
CA TRP A 91 1.17 -17.51 -23.37
C TRP A 91 1.31 -16.05 -22.96
N VAL A 92 0.89 -15.13 -23.83
CA VAL A 92 0.94 -13.68 -23.55
C VAL A 92 0.03 -13.32 -22.38
N SER A 93 -1.18 -13.87 -22.30
CA SER A 93 -2.09 -13.67 -21.17
C SER A 93 -1.51 -14.17 -19.86
N ASN A 94 -0.86 -15.34 -19.86
CA ASN A 94 -0.23 -15.91 -18.67
C ASN A 94 0.96 -15.05 -18.20
N LEU A 95 1.84 -14.64 -19.12
CA LEU A 95 2.96 -13.76 -18.80
C LEU A 95 2.49 -12.40 -18.27
N HIS A 96 1.44 -11.83 -18.87
CA HIS A 96 0.82 -10.59 -18.40
C HIS A 96 0.24 -10.75 -16.99
N ARG A 97 -0.43 -11.87 -16.70
CA ARG A 97 -0.96 -12.16 -15.36
C ARG A 97 0.15 -12.24 -14.32
N ILE A 98 1.24 -12.94 -14.61
CA ILE A 98 2.40 -13.05 -13.72
C ILE A 98 2.99 -11.66 -13.43
N LEU A 99 3.20 -10.84 -14.48
CA LEU A 99 3.72 -9.47 -14.35
C LEU A 99 2.80 -8.59 -13.49
N HIS A 100 1.48 -8.70 -13.67
CA HIS A 100 0.50 -7.97 -12.89
C HIS A 100 0.51 -8.35 -11.40
N ILE A 101 0.68 -9.65 -11.09
CA ILE A 101 0.82 -10.14 -9.70
C ILE A 101 2.10 -9.58 -9.06
N HIS A 102 3.23 -9.58 -9.78
CA HIS A 102 4.48 -8.98 -9.30
C HIS A 102 4.31 -7.48 -8.98
N HIS A 103 3.69 -6.71 -9.88
CA HIS A 103 3.41 -5.29 -9.64
C HIS A 103 2.50 -5.07 -8.43
N ARG A 104 1.45 -5.88 -8.27
CA ARG A 104 0.54 -5.79 -7.11
C ARG A 104 1.26 -6.09 -5.79
N LYS A 105 2.17 -7.06 -5.77
CA LYS A 105 3.01 -7.37 -4.59
C LYS A 105 3.98 -6.22 -4.28
N ALA A 106 4.67 -5.66 -5.28
CA ALA A 106 5.57 -4.52 -5.10
C ALA A 106 4.84 -3.30 -4.51
N ASN A 107 3.65 -2.98 -5.03
CA ASN A 107 2.81 -1.91 -4.50
C ASN A 107 2.40 -2.17 -3.04
N LYS A 108 2.05 -3.42 -2.70
CA LYS A 108 1.67 -3.81 -1.33
C LYS A 108 2.84 -3.69 -0.33
N ILE A 109 4.07 -4.00 -0.76
CA ILE A 109 5.28 -3.82 0.06
C ILE A 109 5.55 -2.32 0.28
N GLU A 110 5.39 -1.51 -0.75
CA GLU A 110 5.57 -0.05 -0.65
C GLU A 110 4.52 0.59 0.25
N GLU A 111 3.26 0.14 0.18
CA GLU A 111 2.17 0.55 1.08
C GLU A 111 2.49 0.20 2.55
N LYS A 112 2.94 -1.03 2.82
CA LYS A 112 3.32 -1.46 4.17
C LYS A 112 4.48 -0.61 4.74
N SER A 113 5.47 -0.30 3.91
CA SER A 113 6.58 0.59 4.28
C SER A 113 6.10 2.02 4.62
N LYS A 114 5.13 2.56 3.86
CA LYS A 114 4.52 3.87 4.15
C LYS A 114 3.72 3.85 5.45
N GLU A 115 2.95 2.79 5.71
CA GLU A 115 2.20 2.62 6.96
C GLU A 115 3.14 2.58 8.17
N ASP A 116 4.26 1.86 8.07
CA ASP A 116 5.27 1.81 9.13
C ASP A 116 5.86 3.20 9.45
N LEU A 117 6.11 4.00 8.42
CA LEU A 117 6.58 5.38 8.60
C LEU A 117 5.52 6.26 9.27
N ILE A 118 4.25 6.10 8.92
CA ILE A 118 3.14 6.80 9.57
C ILE A 118 3.03 6.40 11.04
N HIS A 119 3.16 5.11 11.35
CA HIS A 119 3.14 4.62 12.73
C HIS A 119 4.31 5.15 13.56
N LYS A 120 5.53 5.16 13.00
CA LYS A 120 6.71 5.78 13.65
C LYS A 120 6.49 7.26 13.91
N PHE A 121 5.94 7.99 12.95
CA PHE A 121 5.66 9.42 13.10
C PHE A 121 4.63 9.70 14.20
N ARG A 122 3.59 8.86 14.35
CA ARG A 122 2.59 8.97 15.42
C ARG A 122 3.16 8.77 16.83
N ARG A 123 4.29 8.07 16.98
CA ARG A 123 4.97 7.93 18.27
C ARG A 123 5.66 9.21 18.73
N ILE A 124 5.90 10.16 17.82
CA ILE A 124 6.49 11.46 18.17
C ILE A 124 5.42 12.32 18.84
N PRO A 125 5.69 12.86 20.04
CA PRO A 125 4.76 13.72 20.76
C PRO A 125 4.21 14.86 19.87
N PRO A 126 2.92 15.21 19.96
CA PRO A 126 2.31 16.28 19.18
C PRO A 126 3.09 17.59 19.25
N ASP A 127 3.46 17.98 20.46
CA ASP A 127 4.10 19.26 20.79
C ASP A 127 5.60 19.30 20.48
N PHE A 128 6.18 18.18 20.05
CA PHE A 128 7.61 18.12 19.71
C PHE A 128 7.94 18.90 18.43
N LEU A 129 6.98 19.02 17.51
CA LEU A 129 7.12 19.76 16.25
C LEU A 129 6.08 20.87 16.19
N ASP A 130 6.41 21.96 15.52
CA ASP A 130 5.44 22.99 15.21
C ASP A 130 4.35 22.46 14.25
N ASP A 131 3.14 22.96 14.39
CA ASP A 131 1.97 22.52 13.62
C ASP A 131 2.21 22.54 12.11
N LYS A 132 2.90 23.57 11.61
CA LYS A 132 3.18 23.74 10.18
C LYS A 132 4.12 22.65 9.67
N THR A 133 5.18 22.34 10.40
CA THR A 133 6.09 21.24 10.08
C THR A 133 5.38 19.89 10.21
N ARG A 134 4.52 19.70 11.22
CA ARG A 134 3.76 18.45 11.41
C ARG A 134 2.81 18.20 10.25
N ILE A 135 2.11 19.23 9.79
CA ILE A 135 1.25 19.19 8.60
C ILE A 135 2.08 18.86 7.35
N ALA A 136 3.22 19.51 7.16
CA ALA A 136 4.09 19.26 6.01
C ALA A 136 4.61 17.81 5.96
N ILE A 137 4.95 17.20 7.10
CA ILE A 137 5.33 15.79 7.18
C ILE A 137 4.14 14.88 6.85
N ASN A 138 2.96 15.16 7.41
CA ASN A 138 1.74 14.39 7.12
C ASN A 138 1.41 14.39 5.62
N LYS A 139 1.49 15.55 4.97
CA LYS A 139 1.33 15.65 3.51
C LYS A 139 2.37 14.80 2.77
N LYS A 140 3.63 14.85 3.21
CA LYS A 140 4.72 14.05 2.62
C LYS A 140 4.48 12.54 2.77
N LEU A 141 4.06 12.08 3.95
CA LEU A 141 3.81 10.66 4.23
C LEU A 141 2.61 10.12 3.44
N ARG A 142 1.57 10.94 3.25
CA ARG A 142 0.35 10.57 2.51
C ARG A 142 0.42 10.82 1.00
N GLY A 143 1.57 11.28 0.48
CA GLY A 143 1.73 11.59 -0.94
C GLY A 143 0.86 12.75 -1.44
N GLN A 144 0.37 13.61 -0.54
CA GLN A 144 -0.44 14.76 -0.91
C GLN A 144 0.41 15.86 -1.56
N GLN A 145 -0.23 16.71 -2.38
CA GLN A 145 0.47 17.85 -2.96
C GLN A 145 1.03 18.77 -1.87
N ARG A 146 2.29 19.16 -2.05
CA ARG A 146 3.05 20.01 -1.13
C ARG A 146 3.21 21.39 -1.74
N THR A 147 2.95 22.40 -0.94
CA THR A 147 3.22 23.80 -1.29
C THR A 147 4.71 24.12 -1.12
N ASN A 148 5.15 25.26 -1.68
CA ASN A 148 6.50 25.77 -1.45
C ASN A 148 6.80 26.01 0.05
N SER A 149 5.78 26.38 0.82
CA SER A 149 5.88 26.54 2.27
C SER A 149 6.13 25.20 2.97
N ASP A 150 5.39 24.14 2.61
CA ASP A 150 5.61 22.80 3.16
C ASP A 150 7.06 22.32 2.90
N ASN A 151 7.56 22.55 1.68
CA ASN A 151 8.94 22.21 1.32
C ASN A 151 9.99 23.03 2.09
N TYR A 152 9.68 24.29 2.44
CA TYR A 152 10.54 25.10 3.30
C TYR A 152 10.64 24.49 4.72
N TYR A 153 9.51 24.17 5.35
CA TYR A 153 9.50 23.58 6.70
C TYR A 153 10.22 22.23 6.74
N LEU A 154 10.05 21.38 5.74
CA LEU A 154 10.76 20.09 5.66
C LEU A 154 12.29 20.26 5.54
N ARG A 155 12.75 21.24 4.75
CA ARG A 155 14.18 21.55 4.64
C ARG A 155 14.73 22.13 5.95
N LYS A 156 13.98 23.02 6.59
CA LYS A 156 14.35 23.58 7.90
C LYS A 156 14.46 22.48 8.95
N LEU A 157 13.47 21.60 9.04
CA LEU A 157 13.50 20.46 9.97
C LEU A 157 14.70 19.55 9.72
N LYS A 158 15.04 19.27 8.46
CA LYS A 158 16.21 18.44 8.14
C LYS A 158 17.50 19.02 8.74
N LYS A 159 17.71 20.33 8.61
CA LYS A 159 18.88 21.00 9.21
C LYS A 159 18.89 20.90 10.73
N VAL A 160 17.73 21.14 11.37
CA VAL A 160 17.59 21.03 12.83
C VAL A 160 17.90 19.62 13.31
N ILE A 161 17.43 18.58 12.61
CA ILE A 161 17.76 17.19 12.93
C ILE A 161 19.27 16.93 12.82
N GLU A 162 19.92 17.42 11.77
CA GLU A 162 21.37 17.27 11.59
C GLU A 162 22.17 17.92 12.74
N GLU A 163 21.75 19.09 13.22
CA GLU A 163 22.35 19.77 14.36
C GLU A 163 22.11 18.99 15.67
N LYS A 164 20.87 18.56 15.93
CA LYS A 164 20.54 17.77 17.13
C LYS A 164 21.21 16.41 17.16
N LEU A 165 21.43 15.76 16.02
CA LEU A 165 22.22 14.53 15.96
C LEU A 165 23.70 14.77 16.28
N LYS A 166 24.26 15.93 15.95
CA LYS A 166 25.62 16.28 16.36
C LYS A 166 25.69 16.52 17.87
N GLU A 167 24.75 17.28 18.43
CA GLU A 167 24.65 17.49 19.88
C GLU A 167 24.51 16.15 20.63
N PHE A 168 23.63 15.27 20.15
CA PHE A 168 23.42 13.95 20.74
C PHE A 168 24.70 13.11 20.80
N LYS A 169 25.58 13.20 19.79
CA LYS A 169 26.88 12.51 19.83
C LYS A 169 27.75 12.97 21.00
N TYR A 170 27.75 14.26 21.31
CA TYR A 170 28.49 14.78 22.46
C TYR A 170 27.86 14.35 23.78
N TYR A 171 26.53 14.39 23.88
CA TYR A 171 25.83 13.88 25.07
C TYR A 171 26.08 12.39 25.31
N LYS A 172 26.17 11.59 24.24
CA LYS A 172 26.51 10.18 24.37
C LYS A 172 27.91 9.96 24.97
N ILE A 173 28.89 10.78 24.58
CA ILE A 173 30.23 10.74 25.20
C ILE A 173 30.14 11.09 26.69
N LEU A 174 29.31 12.08 27.05
CA LEU A 174 29.11 12.44 28.45
C LEU A 174 28.40 11.33 29.24
N GLU A 175 27.41 10.66 28.65
CA GLU A 175 26.75 9.48 29.22
C GLU A 175 27.78 8.36 29.47
N ASP A 176 28.61 8.02 28.48
CA ASP A 176 29.66 7.02 28.62
C ASP A 176 30.67 7.37 29.74
N ILE A 177 30.93 8.65 29.99
CA ILE A 177 31.79 9.11 31.09
C ILE A 177 31.09 8.99 32.45
N LEU A 178 29.78 9.26 32.51
CA LEU A 178 29.02 9.24 33.76
C LEU A 178 28.67 7.83 34.22
N ASP A 179 28.56 6.88 33.29
CA ASP A 179 28.29 5.46 33.57
C ASP A 179 29.56 4.65 33.92
N HIS A 180 30.73 5.29 33.94
CA HIS A 180 32.02 4.72 34.32
C HIS A 180 32.53 5.24 35.68
#